data_AF-A0A835AKT8-F1
#
_entry.id   AF-A0A835AKT8-F1
#
_cell.length_a   1.000
_cell.length_b   1.000
_cell.length_c   1.000
_cell.angle_alpha   90.00
_cell.angle_beta   90.00
_cell.angle_gamma   90.00
#
_symmetry.space_group_name_H-M   'P 1'
#
loop_
_entity.id
_entity.type
_entity.pdbx_description
1 polymer ?
#
loop_
_entity_poly.entity_id
_entity_poly.type
_entity_poly.pdbx_seq_one_letter_code
_entity_poly.pdbx_strand_id
1 'polypeptide(L)'
;MDIFPEDTVSSATSSPASSLYTPSPHGYGSWVQELSHDQQGVQLIGLLYQCAAEVGAGAFDRANLSLEQITQLASLDAPHTLQRLAAVFADALARKLLNRVPGLSRALLSTANSPESHLIPAARRHMFDMLPFMKLAYLTINHAIMEAMEGERFVHVVDLSGEASNPVQWIALFHAFRARRGGPPHLRITAVNESKEFLADMAGVLARDAEALDIPFQFAAVEARLDDLDPDALRHVLRVRSGEALAISVVAQLHRLLAAADASRRHVPGSSCLTPVQIMARSSPSSFGELLERELNTRLQLSPDASSIVSSLSPQSPAVQQQQQQQRPAAAKLGSFLQAVRALSPKIMVVAEPEANHNAAAFMERFEEALNYYASLFDCLERASSSSSPAAGQGRWRAERARVERLVLREEVCGVVAREGAERKERHERLAQWGRRMEAAGMEKVGMSYGGMMEARKLLQSLGWGGYDVVHDARGEAFFFCWHRKPLYSVSAWRPAACRHGRLAGA
;
A
#
# COMPACT_ATOMS: atom_id res chain seq x y z
N MET A 1 -60.34 -30.58 44.02
CA MET A 1 -59.84 -31.02 45.34
C MET A 1 -58.79 -30.08 45.89
N ASP A 2 -59.14 -29.06 46.70
CA ASP A 2 -60.37 -28.23 46.69
C ASP A 2 -60.24 -27.03 47.66
N ILE A 3 -60.78 -25.87 47.24
CA ILE A 3 -61.61 -24.92 48.01
C ILE A 3 -60.99 -24.10 49.18
N PHE A 4 -61.19 -22.78 49.12
CA PHE A 4 -60.98 -21.77 50.19
C PHE A 4 -62.13 -21.78 51.22
N PRO A 5 -61.94 -21.22 52.43
CA PRO A 5 -62.37 -19.84 52.75
C PRO A 5 -61.24 -19.01 53.45
N GLU A 6 -61.21 -17.68 53.54
CA GLU A 6 -62.20 -16.66 53.99
C GLU A 6 -62.56 -16.73 55.50
N ASP A 7 -62.70 -15.65 56.27
CA ASP A 7 -62.22 -14.25 56.14
C ASP A 7 -62.34 -13.49 57.52
N THR A 8 -62.17 -12.16 57.52
CA THR A 8 -62.46 -11.10 58.53
C THR A 8 -61.25 -10.49 59.27
N VAL A 9 -60.90 -9.16 59.19
CA VAL A 9 -61.64 -7.86 59.19
C VAL A 9 -61.95 -7.39 60.64
N SER A 10 -61.62 -6.19 61.13
CA SER A 10 -61.01 -4.92 60.63
C SER A 10 -60.39 -4.15 61.83
N SER A 11 -59.85 -2.91 61.83
CA SER A 11 -59.47 -1.81 60.90
C SER A 11 -58.42 -0.93 61.65
N ALA A 12 -57.78 0.16 61.21
CA ALA A 12 -57.70 0.98 59.98
C ALA A 12 -56.19 1.46 59.86
N THR A 13 -55.69 2.56 59.28
CA THR A 13 -56.18 3.85 58.72
C THR A 13 -55.33 4.33 57.51
N SER A 14 -55.69 5.50 56.98
CA SER A 14 -55.03 6.40 56.00
C SER A 14 -53.52 6.70 56.18
N SER A 15 -52.72 7.02 55.16
CA SER A 15 -53.05 7.41 53.76
C SER A 15 -51.90 7.13 52.75
N PRO A 16 -52.12 7.21 51.42
CA PRO A 16 -51.22 6.67 50.39
C PRO A 16 -50.21 7.67 49.79
N ALA A 17 -49.23 7.14 49.05
CA ALA A 17 -48.27 7.91 48.24
C ALA A 17 -48.82 8.25 46.85
N SER A 18 -48.34 9.34 46.23
CA SER A 18 -48.45 9.58 44.78
C SER A 18 -47.43 10.61 44.26
N SER A 19 -46.67 10.19 43.25
CA SER A 19 -46.23 10.96 42.07
C SER A 19 -45.81 12.43 42.22
N LEU A 20 -44.49 12.68 42.13
CA LEU A 20 -43.96 13.94 41.59
C LEU A 20 -42.95 13.67 40.46
N TYR A 21 -43.13 14.45 39.39
CA TYR A 21 -42.38 14.49 38.14
C TYR A 21 -40.86 14.54 38.30
N THR A 22 -40.15 13.78 37.45
CA THR A 22 -38.79 14.13 36.99
C THR A 22 -38.86 14.36 35.47
N PRO A 23 -38.46 15.52 34.92
CA PRO A 23 -38.58 15.78 33.48
C PRO A 23 -37.60 14.94 32.65
N SER A 24 -38.07 14.36 31.55
CA SER A 24 -37.20 13.71 30.55
C SER A 24 -36.34 14.74 29.83
N PRO A 25 -35.01 14.52 29.68
CA PRO A 25 -34.15 15.35 28.83
C PRO A 25 -34.34 15.02 27.34
N HIS A 26 -35.56 15.24 26.82
CA HIS A 26 -35.82 15.20 25.37
C HIS A 26 -35.50 16.56 24.74
N GLY A 27 -34.24 16.72 24.30
CA GLY A 27 -33.77 17.87 23.53
C GLY A 27 -32.35 17.60 23.02
N TYR A 28 -32.08 17.93 21.74
CA TYR A 28 -30.77 17.74 21.09
C TYR A 28 -30.26 16.28 20.99
N GLY A 29 -31.14 15.31 20.72
CA GLY A 29 -30.75 13.91 20.49
C GLY A 29 -31.46 13.16 19.35
N SER A 30 -32.34 13.82 18.57
CA SER A 30 -33.32 13.13 17.71
C SER A 30 -33.35 13.63 16.24
N TRP A 31 -32.18 13.72 15.61
CA TRP A 31 -32.04 14.04 14.17
C TRP A 31 -31.03 13.14 13.42
N VAL A 32 -30.52 12.07 14.07
CA VAL A 32 -29.55 11.12 13.49
C VAL A 32 -30.19 9.73 13.27
N GLN A 33 -31.52 9.67 13.34
CA GLN A 33 -32.36 8.59 12.83
C GLN A 33 -33.26 9.19 11.73
N GLU A 34 -33.36 8.67 10.51
CA GLU A 34 -32.67 7.51 9.92
C GLU A 34 -32.14 7.89 8.53
N LEU A 35 -30.82 8.10 8.40
CA LEU A 35 -30.19 8.03 7.09
C LEU A 35 -29.99 6.56 6.72
N SER A 36 -30.40 6.15 5.52
CA SER A 36 -30.10 4.80 5.03
C SER A 36 -28.58 4.61 4.95
N HIS A 37 -28.09 3.36 5.02
CA HIS A 37 -26.65 3.10 4.90
C HIS A 37 -26.06 3.58 3.56
N ASP A 38 -26.88 3.63 2.50
CA ASP A 38 -26.50 4.25 1.22
C ASP A 38 -26.33 5.76 1.34
N GLN A 39 -27.25 6.45 2.04
CA GLN A 39 -27.18 7.90 2.30
C GLN A 39 -25.98 8.25 3.19
N GLN A 40 -25.75 7.47 4.25
CA GLN A 40 -24.54 7.57 5.10
C GLN A 40 -23.27 7.35 4.28
N GLY A 41 -23.29 6.40 3.35
CA GLY A 41 -22.18 6.13 2.42
C GLY A 41 -21.89 7.29 1.47
N VAL A 42 -22.92 7.83 0.81
CA VAL A 42 -22.81 9.00 -0.07
C VAL A 42 -22.28 10.22 0.70
N GLN A 43 -22.78 10.45 1.92
CA GLN A 43 -22.29 11.51 2.80
C GLN A 43 -20.80 11.31 3.15
N LEU A 44 -20.39 10.10 3.57
CA LEU A 44 -19.00 9.78 3.87
C LEU A 44 -18.07 10.01 2.68
N ILE A 45 -18.47 9.63 1.47
CA ILE A 45 -17.69 9.87 0.25
C ILE A 45 -17.53 11.39 0.01
N GLY A 46 -18.61 12.16 0.12
CA GLY A 46 -18.56 13.63 0.00
C GLY A 46 -17.61 14.28 1.01
N LEU A 47 -17.73 13.91 2.29
CA LEU A 47 -16.87 14.40 3.37
C LEU A 47 -15.39 14.03 3.15
N LEU A 48 -15.11 12.82 2.66
CA LEU A 48 -13.75 12.37 2.34
C LEU A 48 -13.10 13.24 1.25
N TYR A 49 -13.82 13.53 0.15
CA TYR A 49 -13.31 14.42 -0.90
C TYR A 49 -13.15 15.88 -0.41
N GLN A 50 -14.10 16.39 0.37
CA GLN A 50 -13.99 17.73 0.96
C GLN A 50 -12.77 17.83 1.89
N CYS A 51 -12.63 16.89 2.81
CA CYS A 51 -11.50 16.83 3.74
C CYS A 51 -10.16 16.74 3.00
N ALA A 52 -10.08 15.95 1.93
CA ALA A 52 -8.87 15.87 1.11
C ALA A 52 -8.54 17.19 0.42
N ALA A 53 -9.53 17.88 -0.15
CA ALA A 53 -9.32 19.20 -0.76
C ALA A 53 -8.85 20.24 0.28
N GLU A 54 -9.41 20.22 1.49
CA GLU A 54 -9.05 21.13 2.59
C GLU A 54 -7.66 20.85 3.17
N VAL A 55 -7.32 19.58 3.38
CA VAL A 55 -5.97 19.13 3.79
C VAL A 55 -4.93 19.44 2.71
N GLY A 56 -5.30 19.34 1.43
CA GLY A 56 -4.48 19.77 0.29
C GLY A 56 -4.21 21.27 0.30
N ALA A 57 -5.28 22.08 0.37
CA ALA A 57 -5.20 23.55 0.47
C ALA A 57 -4.51 24.05 1.75
N GLY A 58 -4.47 23.25 2.82
CA GLY A 58 -3.94 23.64 4.13
C GLY A 58 -4.91 24.50 4.94
N ALA A 59 -6.22 24.28 4.76
CA ALA A 59 -7.28 24.93 5.52
C ALA A 59 -7.56 24.12 6.80
N PHE A 60 -6.67 24.25 7.80
CA PHE A 60 -6.65 23.43 9.02
C PHE A 60 -7.99 23.35 9.72
N ASP A 61 -8.65 24.48 9.98
CA ASP A 61 -9.87 24.53 10.78
C ASP A 61 -11.04 23.82 10.08
N ARG A 62 -11.14 23.95 8.75
CA ARG A 62 -12.14 23.22 7.96
C ARG A 62 -11.82 21.74 7.86
N ALA A 63 -10.55 21.39 7.59
CA ALA A 63 -10.11 20.01 7.59
C ALA A 63 -10.35 19.31 8.95
N ASN A 64 -10.22 20.04 10.07
CA ASN A 64 -10.54 19.54 11.40
C ASN A 64 -12.04 19.26 11.55
N LEU A 65 -12.91 20.18 11.14
CA LEU A 65 -14.38 19.98 11.15
C LEU A 65 -14.80 18.81 10.25
N SER A 66 -14.21 18.70 9.06
CA SER A 66 -14.46 17.57 8.14
C SER A 66 -13.98 16.23 8.74
N LEU A 67 -12.82 16.20 9.40
CA LEU A 67 -12.34 15.02 10.12
C LEU A 67 -13.26 14.64 11.30
N GLU A 68 -13.70 15.63 12.09
CA GLU A 68 -14.65 15.43 13.19
C GLU A 68 -15.93 14.76 12.69
N GLN A 69 -16.55 15.31 11.64
CA GLN A 69 -17.75 14.75 11.01
C GLN A 69 -17.53 13.33 10.46
N ILE A 70 -16.36 13.03 9.86
CA ILE A 70 -16.05 11.66 9.43
C ILE A 70 -15.91 10.72 10.64
N THR A 71 -15.24 11.12 11.72
CA THR A 71 -15.05 10.26 12.91
C THR A 71 -16.35 9.96 13.67
N GLN A 72 -17.39 10.79 13.53
CA GLN A 72 -18.74 10.51 14.04
C GLN A 72 -19.47 9.44 13.20
N LEU A 73 -19.08 9.24 11.94
CA LEU A 73 -19.75 8.37 10.97
C LEU A 73 -18.94 7.11 10.60
N ALA A 74 -17.65 7.05 10.96
CA ALA A 74 -16.68 6.05 10.50
C ALA A 74 -15.88 5.43 11.66
N SER A 75 -15.72 4.11 11.65
CA SER A 75 -14.88 3.36 12.60
C SER A 75 -14.27 2.14 11.93
N LEU A 76 -13.06 1.74 12.35
CA LEU A 76 -12.39 0.52 11.87
C LEU A 76 -13.13 -0.77 12.26
N ASP A 77 -13.93 -0.73 13.32
CA ASP A 77 -14.68 -1.88 13.83
C ASP A 77 -16.15 -1.85 13.37
N ALA A 78 -16.51 -0.93 12.45
CA ALA A 78 -17.85 -0.77 11.91
C ALA A 78 -18.31 -1.96 11.04
N PRO A 79 -19.62 -2.29 11.04
CA PRO A 79 -20.15 -3.38 10.22
C PRO A 79 -19.96 -3.12 8.72
N HIS A 80 -20.15 -1.87 8.27
CA HIS A 80 -20.14 -1.53 6.85
C HIS A 80 -18.74 -1.21 6.32
N THR A 81 -18.41 -1.81 5.18
CA THR A 81 -17.12 -1.70 4.48
C THR A 81 -16.68 -0.25 4.26
N LEU A 82 -17.60 0.61 3.82
CA LEU A 82 -17.33 2.02 3.55
C LEU A 82 -17.03 2.84 4.83
N GLN A 83 -17.61 2.48 5.97
CA GLN A 83 -17.28 3.13 7.26
C GLN A 83 -15.86 2.77 7.72
N ARG A 84 -15.42 1.53 7.51
CA ARG A 84 -14.04 1.11 7.84
C ARG A 84 -13.02 1.74 6.90
N LEU A 85 -13.33 1.79 5.60
CA LEU A 85 -12.54 2.49 4.60
C LEU A 85 -12.41 3.99 4.95
N ALA A 86 -13.52 4.65 5.27
CA ALA A 86 -13.51 6.06 5.64
C ALA A 86 -12.67 6.34 6.91
N ALA A 87 -12.69 5.45 7.89
CA ALA A 87 -11.84 5.57 9.09
C ALA A 87 -10.34 5.47 8.76
N VAL A 88 -9.94 4.59 7.83
CA VAL A 88 -8.55 4.52 7.34
C VAL A 88 -8.15 5.79 6.60
N PHE A 89 -9.00 6.33 5.72
CA PHE A 89 -8.68 7.55 4.99
C PHE A 89 -8.69 8.80 5.89
N ALA A 90 -9.55 8.86 6.91
CA ALA A 90 -9.53 9.91 7.93
C ALA A 90 -8.23 9.92 8.72
N ASP A 91 -7.75 8.75 9.17
CA ASP A 91 -6.45 8.62 9.85
C ASP A 91 -5.29 9.09 8.95
N ALA A 92 -5.29 8.71 7.66
CA ALA A 92 -4.27 9.14 6.72
C ALA A 92 -4.32 10.66 6.41
N LEU A 93 -5.52 11.24 6.31
CA LEU A 93 -5.72 12.68 6.13
C LEU A 93 -5.30 13.48 7.38
N ALA A 94 -5.66 13.00 8.57
CA ALA A 94 -5.24 13.59 9.85
C ALA A 94 -3.72 13.56 10.02
N ARG A 95 -3.07 12.42 9.71
CA ARG A 95 -1.60 12.32 9.66
C ARG A 95 -0.98 13.30 8.66
N LYS A 96 -1.58 13.45 7.47
CA LYS A 96 -1.10 14.43 6.46
C LYS A 96 -1.19 15.86 6.97
N LEU A 97 -2.27 16.21 7.66
CA LEU A 97 -2.46 17.53 8.27
C LEU A 97 -1.44 17.76 9.40
N LEU A 98 -1.25 16.78 10.28
CA LEU A 98 -0.29 16.84 11.40
C LEU A 98 1.17 16.90 10.93
N ASN A 99 1.50 16.31 9.77
CA ASN A 99 2.83 16.41 9.16
C ASN A 99 3.23 17.85 8.77
N ARG A 100 2.28 18.80 8.71
CA ARG A 100 2.58 20.23 8.58
C ARG A 100 3.11 20.87 9.88
N VAL A 101 3.05 20.16 11.02
CA VAL A 101 3.57 20.56 12.34
C VAL A 101 4.57 19.51 12.84
N PRO A 102 5.83 19.53 12.36
CA PRO A 102 6.76 18.40 12.48
C PRO A 102 7.08 17.95 13.91
N GLY A 103 7.05 18.87 14.89
CA GLY A 103 7.27 18.54 16.30
C GLY A 103 6.16 17.64 16.87
N LEU A 104 4.90 17.95 16.59
CA LEU A 104 3.75 17.13 17.02
C LEU A 104 3.70 15.81 16.24
N SER A 105 3.91 15.85 14.92
CA SER A 105 3.98 14.63 14.10
C SER A 105 5.06 13.67 14.61
N ARG A 106 6.30 14.14 14.84
CA ARG A 106 7.38 13.28 15.35
C ARG A 106 7.12 12.76 16.78
N ALA A 107 6.46 13.53 17.63
CA ALA A 107 6.13 13.10 18.99
C ALA A 107 5.00 12.05 19.03
N LEU A 108 4.00 12.17 18.15
CA LEU A 108 2.77 11.36 18.20
C LEU A 108 2.75 10.19 17.20
N LEU A 109 3.42 10.31 16.05
CA LEU A 109 3.35 9.36 14.93
C LEU A 109 4.61 8.49 14.79
N SER A 110 5.50 8.46 15.79
CA SER A 110 6.74 7.67 15.74
C SER A 110 6.43 6.16 15.70
N THR A 111 6.48 5.57 14.50
CA THR A 111 6.09 4.17 14.25
C THR A 111 7.07 3.13 14.80
N ALA A 112 8.26 3.55 15.22
CA ALA A 112 9.37 2.66 15.60
C ALA A 112 9.04 1.63 16.69
N ASN A 113 8.07 1.94 17.57
CA ASN A 113 7.66 1.10 18.69
C ASN A 113 6.14 0.81 18.70
N SER A 114 5.52 0.57 17.54
CA SER A 114 4.10 0.15 17.51
C SER A 114 3.93 -1.20 18.24
N PRO A 115 3.08 -1.29 19.28
CA PRO A 115 2.91 -2.53 20.04
C PRO A 115 2.33 -3.67 19.17
N GLU A 116 1.56 -3.33 18.13
CA GLU A 116 1.00 -4.29 17.17
C GLU A 116 2.00 -4.75 16.09
N SER A 117 3.25 -4.26 16.07
CA SER A 117 4.23 -4.59 15.02
C SER A 117 4.48 -6.10 14.87
N HIS A 118 4.53 -6.83 15.99
CA HIS A 118 4.66 -8.30 16.02
C HIS A 118 3.49 -9.05 15.35
N LEU A 119 2.38 -8.38 15.06
CA LEU A 119 1.17 -8.94 14.45
C LEU A 119 1.12 -8.71 12.93
N ILE A 120 2.04 -7.93 12.36
CA ILE A 120 2.11 -7.66 10.91
C ILE A 120 2.36 -8.93 10.09
N PRO A 121 3.26 -9.87 10.47
CA PRO A 121 3.43 -11.14 9.75
C PRO A 121 2.15 -11.98 9.73
N ALA A 122 1.41 -12.03 10.86
CA ALA A 122 0.12 -12.69 10.94
C ALA A 122 -0.94 -11.99 10.07
N ALA A 123 -0.96 -10.65 10.05
CA ALA A 123 -1.84 -9.88 9.18
C ALA A 123 -1.60 -10.20 7.70
N ARG A 124 -0.33 -10.19 7.25
CA ARG A 124 0.03 -10.56 5.87
C ARG A 124 -0.34 -12.00 5.53
N ARG A 125 -0.18 -12.93 6.47
CA ARG A 125 -0.68 -14.31 6.30
C ARG A 125 -2.19 -14.37 6.10
N HIS A 126 -2.98 -13.68 6.94
CA HIS A 126 -4.43 -13.64 6.78
C HIS A 126 -4.84 -12.97 5.45
N MET A 127 -4.12 -11.92 5.01
CA MET A 127 -4.35 -11.30 3.70
C MET A 127 -4.07 -12.29 2.56
N PHE A 128 -2.97 -13.05 2.64
CA PHE A 128 -2.65 -14.11 1.69
C PHE A 128 -3.72 -15.21 1.69
N ASP A 129 -4.23 -15.61 2.85
CA ASP A 129 -5.22 -16.68 2.99
C ASP A 129 -6.63 -16.26 2.52
N MET A 130 -7.04 -15.00 2.75
CA MET A 130 -8.33 -14.46 2.29
C MET A 130 -8.36 -14.03 0.81
N LEU A 131 -7.24 -13.57 0.23
CA LEU A 131 -7.22 -12.94 -1.10
C LEU A 131 -6.45 -13.75 -2.16
N PRO A 132 -6.90 -13.76 -3.43
CA PRO A 132 -6.28 -14.55 -4.49
C PRO A 132 -4.96 -14.00 -5.02
N PHE A 133 -4.75 -12.68 -4.98
CA PHE A 133 -3.78 -11.99 -5.82
C PHE A 133 -2.35 -12.54 -5.72
N MET A 134 -1.90 -12.85 -4.50
CA MET A 134 -0.57 -13.43 -4.27
C MET A 134 -0.48 -14.89 -4.72
N LYS A 135 -1.54 -15.70 -4.51
CA LYS A 135 -1.58 -17.10 -5.00
C LYS A 135 -1.57 -17.15 -6.54
N LEU A 136 -2.29 -16.24 -7.20
CA LEU A 136 -2.26 -16.09 -8.65
C LEU A 136 -0.90 -15.59 -9.15
N ALA A 137 -0.27 -14.64 -8.46
CA ALA A 137 1.07 -14.16 -8.78
C ALA A 137 2.09 -15.30 -8.72
N TYR A 138 2.17 -16.03 -7.60
CA TYR A 138 3.08 -17.17 -7.43
C TYR A 138 2.87 -18.24 -8.51
N LEU A 139 1.62 -18.62 -8.81
CA LEU A 139 1.30 -19.60 -9.84
C LEU A 139 1.77 -19.14 -11.22
N THR A 140 1.43 -17.92 -11.63
CA THR A 140 1.73 -17.40 -12.98
C THR A 140 3.21 -17.08 -13.17
N ILE A 141 3.90 -16.63 -12.11
CA ILE A 141 5.36 -16.50 -12.08
C ILE A 141 6.02 -17.87 -12.24
N ASN A 142 5.59 -18.88 -11.47
CA ASN A 142 6.14 -20.23 -11.57
C ASN A 142 5.90 -20.85 -12.94
N HIS A 143 4.74 -20.64 -13.55
CA HIS A 143 4.45 -21.13 -14.91
C HIS A 143 5.41 -20.52 -15.93
N ALA A 144 5.60 -19.20 -15.90
CA ALA A 144 6.55 -18.51 -16.78
C ALA A 144 8.02 -18.91 -16.52
N ILE A 145 8.39 -19.20 -15.27
CA ILE A 145 9.71 -19.76 -14.93
C ILE A 145 9.86 -21.19 -15.46
N MET A 146 8.84 -22.04 -15.37
CA MET A 146 8.86 -23.41 -15.90
C MET A 146 9.04 -23.43 -17.42
N GLU A 147 8.32 -22.56 -18.15
CA GLU A 147 8.46 -22.38 -19.59
C GLU A 147 9.86 -21.86 -19.95
N ALA A 148 10.34 -20.82 -19.25
CA ALA A 148 11.68 -20.28 -19.49
C ALA A 148 12.80 -21.29 -19.16
N MET A 149 12.59 -22.20 -18.20
CA MET A 149 13.57 -23.19 -17.75
C MET A 149 13.36 -24.59 -18.36
N GLU A 150 12.66 -24.70 -19.48
CA GLU A 150 12.66 -25.92 -20.28
C GLU A 150 14.10 -26.25 -20.76
N GLY A 151 14.46 -27.54 -20.70
CA GLY A 151 15.79 -28.07 -21.05
C GLY A 151 16.91 -27.76 -20.05
N GLU A 152 16.76 -26.79 -19.14
CA GLU A 152 17.84 -26.35 -18.27
C GLU A 152 18.19 -27.38 -17.19
N ARG A 153 19.50 -27.62 -16.98
CA ARG A 153 20.02 -28.57 -15.98
C ARG A 153 20.45 -27.90 -14.67
N PHE A 154 20.80 -26.62 -14.71
CA PHE A 154 21.16 -25.82 -13.55
C PHE A 154 20.32 -24.55 -13.57
N VAL A 155 19.46 -24.36 -12.57
CA VAL A 155 18.53 -23.21 -12.50
C VAL A 155 18.83 -22.41 -11.24
N HIS A 156 18.97 -21.10 -11.37
CA HIS A 156 19.02 -20.17 -10.25
C HIS A 156 17.77 -19.29 -10.25
N VAL A 157 16.98 -19.31 -9.19
CA VAL A 157 15.91 -18.34 -8.97
C VAL A 157 16.34 -17.34 -7.91
N VAL A 158 16.19 -16.04 -8.21
CA VAL A 158 16.26 -14.97 -7.21
C VAL A 158 14.85 -14.53 -6.85
N ASP A 159 14.54 -14.56 -5.55
CA ASP A 159 13.33 -13.99 -4.99
C ASP A 159 13.62 -12.61 -4.38
N LEU A 160 13.07 -11.57 -5.01
CA LEU A 160 13.15 -10.17 -4.57
C LEU A 160 11.80 -9.67 -4.03
N SER A 161 10.89 -10.58 -3.67
CA SER A 161 9.53 -10.24 -3.20
C SER A 161 9.50 -9.73 -1.77
N GLY A 162 10.59 -9.89 -0.99
CA GLY A 162 10.76 -9.28 0.33
C GLY A 162 9.58 -9.58 1.25
N GLU A 163 8.85 -8.52 1.62
CA GLU A 163 7.66 -8.61 2.49
C GLU A 163 6.51 -9.46 1.93
N ALA A 164 6.53 -9.77 0.62
CA ALA A 164 5.60 -10.65 -0.08
C ALA A 164 6.20 -12.03 -0.46
N SER A 165 7.42 -12.36 -0.03
CA SER A 165 7.99 -13.71 -0.18
C SER A 165 7.24 -14.74 0.68
N ASN A 166 7.08 -15.96 0.16
CA ASN A 166 6.47 -17.07 0.90
C ASN A 166 7.02 -18.41 0.36
N PRO A 167 7.49 -19.36 1.22
CA PRO A 167 8.01 -20.65 0.77
C PRO A 167 7.01 -21.46 -0.08
N VAL A 168 5.70 -21.24 0.05
CA VAL A 168 4.67 -21.94 -0.75
C VAL A 168 4.84 -21.73 -2.26
N GLN A 169 5.37 -20.58 -2.71
CA GLN A 169 5.71 -20.35 -4.12
C GLN A 169 6.75 -21.37 -4.58
N TRP A 170 7.81 -21.55 -3.80
CA TRP A 170 8.94 -22.37 -4.19
C TRP A 170 8.68 -23.87 -4.02
N ILE A 171 7.87 -24.28 -3.04
CA ILE A 171 7.34 -25.65 -2.93
C ILE A 171 6.46 -26.00 -4.15
N ALA A 172 5.61 -25.08 -4.62
CA ALA A 172 4.84 -25.31 -5.84
C ALA A 172 5.74 -25.46 -7.09
N LEU A 173 6.83 -24.69 -7.16
CA LEU A 173 7.84 -24.82 -8.23
C LEU A 173 8.62 -26.14 -8.14
N PHE A 174 8.90 -26.64 -6.94
CA PHE A 174 9.51 -27.96 -6.73
C PHE A 174 8.65 -29.08 -7.32
N HIS A 175 7.34 -29.09 -7.02
CA HIS A 175 6.41 -30.06 -7.61
C HIS A 175 6.37 -29.97 -9.15
N ALA A 176 6.38 -28.76 -9.71
CA ALA A 176 6.40 -28.55 -11.15
C ALA A 176 7.71 -29.07 -11.80
N PHE A 177 8.88 -28.81 -11.19
CA PHE A 177 10.16 -29.35 -11.67
C PHE A 177 10.26 -30.87 -11.53
N ARG A 178 9.71 -31.47 -10.46
CA ARG A 178 9.65 -32.93 -10.30
C ARG A 178 8.80 -33.60 -11.39
N ALA A 179 7.76 -32.92 -11.87
CA ALA A 179 6.91 -33.37 -12.98
C ALA A 179 7.52 -33.12 -14.38
N ARG A 180 8.67 -32.44 -14.48
CA ARG A 180 9.28 -32.06 -15.76
C ARG A 180 9.87 -33.28 -16.48
N ARG A 181 9.68 -33.34 -17.81
CA ARG A 181 10.34 -34.34 -18.67
C ARG A 181 11.87 -34.18 -18.57
N GLY A 182 12.57 -35.27 -18.29
CA GLY A 182 14.01 -35.25 -17.99
C GLY A 182 14.37 -34.98 -16.52
N GLY A 183 13.38 -34.80 -15.65
CA GLY A 183 13.57 -34.66 -14.20
C GLY A 183 13.84 -33.23 -13.71
N PRO A 184 13.95 -33.06 -12.38
CA PRO A 184 14.25 -31.77 -11.77
C PRO A 184 15.67 -31.29 -12.15
N PRO A 185 15.90 -29.97 -12.30
CA PRO A 185 17.23 -29.42 -12.42
C PRO A 185 17.95 -29.45 -11.06
N HIS A 186 19.27 -29.24 -11.06
CA HIS A 186 19.92 -28.72 -9.86
C HIS A 186 19.44 -27.28 -9.65
N LEU A 187 18.67 -27.05 -8.58
CA LEU A 187 17.95 -25.83 -8.31
C LEU A 187 18.61 -25.03 -7.19
N ARG A 188 18.97 -23.79 -7.46
CA ARG A 188 19.41 -22.82 -6.46
C ARG A 188 18.37 -21.74 -6.26
N ILE A 189 18.02 -21.41 -5.03
CA ILE A 189 17.17 -20.26 -4.68
C ILE A 189 17.99 -19.25 -3.88
N THR A 190 17.78 -17.96 -4.14
CA THR A 190 18.36 -16.88 -3.34
C THR A 190 17.28 -15.87 -2.99
N ALA A 191 16.96 -15.75 -1.70
CA ALA A 191 15.88 -14.89 -1.21
C ALA A 191 16.44 -13.65 -0.52
N VAL A 192 15.90 -12.48 -0.87
CA VAL A 192 16.20 -11.19 -0.24
C VAL A 192 15.05 -10.81 0.68
N ASN A 193 15.32 -10.64 1.98
CA ASN A 193 14.32 -10.25 2.98
C ASN A 193 14.96 -9.48 4.14
N GLU A 194 14.16 -8.66 4.83
CA GLU A 194 14.61 -7.86 5.98
C GLU A 194 14.72 -8.69 7.28
N SER A 195 14.00 -9.83 7.38
CA SER A 195 14.03 -10.74 8.53
C SER A 195 14.93 -11.96 8.31
N LYS A 196 16.00 -12.02 9.11
CA LYS A 196 16.91 -13.18 9.21
C LYS A 196 16.22 -14.46 9.68
N GLU A 197 15.27 -14.33 10.60
CA GLU A 197 14.47 -15.43 11.14
C GLU A 197 13.61 -16.06 10.04
N PHE A 198 12.87 -15.23 9.28
CA PHE A 198 12.10 -15.68 8.12
C PHE A 198 12.99 -16.38 7.08
N LEU A 199 14.19 -15.86 6.80
CA LEU A 199 15.13 -16.48 5.86
C LEU A 199 15.66 -17.84 6.36
N ALA A 200 15.81 -18.02 7.68
CA ALA A 200 16.21 -19.30 8.28
C ALA A 200 15.07 -20.33 8.23
N ASP A 201 13.84 -19.93 8.59
CA ASP A 201 12.64 -20.78 8.49
C ASP A 201 12.37 -21.19 7.04
N MET A 202 12.46 -20.23 6.11
CA MET A 202 12.32 -20.47 4.67
C MET A 202 13.38 -21.45 4.15
N ALA A 203 14.64 -21.32 4.59
CA ALA A 203 15.70 -22.27 4.26
C ALA A 203 15.40 -23.67 4.78
N GLY A 204 14.99 -23.80 6.06
CA GLY A 204 14.69 -25.07 6.70
C GLY A 204 13.48 -25.79 6.09
N VAL A 205 12.41 -25.05 5.77
CA VAL A 205 11.25 -25.60 5.06
C VAL A 205 11.66 -26.06 3.66
N LEU A 206 12.28 -25.20 2.85
CA LEU A 206 12.62 -25.55 1.47
C LEU A 206 13.67 -26.67 1.38
N ALA A 207 14.57 -26.83 2.36
CA ALA A 207 15.50 -27.95 2.41
C ALA A 207 14.77 -29.30 2.56
N ARG A 208 13.88 -29.43 3.57
CA ARG A 208 13.09 -30.67 3.77
C ARG A 208 12.18 -30.98 2.58
N ASP A 209 11.50 -29.96 2.06
CA ASP A 209 10.54 -30.14 0.98
C ASP A 209 11.25 -30.45 -0.35
N ALA A 210 12.50 -30.02 -0.56
CA ALA A 210 13.33 -30.48 -1.67
C ALA A 210 13.83 -31.93 -1.49
N GLU A 211 14.25 -32.30 -0.27
CA GLU A 211 14.68 -33.67 0.08
C GLU A 211 13.54 -34.68 -0.12
N ALA A 212 12.34 -34.38 0.39
CA ALA A 212 11.14 -35.22 0.21
C ALA A 212 10.64 -35.33 -1.24
N LEU A 213 11.15 -34.48 -2.14
CA LEU A 213 10.84 -34.47 -3.57
C LEU A 213 11.98 -34.97 -4.47
N ASP A 214 13.13 -35.36 -3.88
CA ASP A 214 14.36 -35.77 -4.58
C ASP A 214 14.87 -34.69 -5.58
N ILE A 215 15.00 -33.45 -5.09
CA ILE A 215 15.45 -32.30 -5.87
C ILE A 215 16.84 -31.85 -5.38
N PRO A 216 17.89 -31.87 -6.23
CA PRO A 216 19.20 -31.35 -5.87
C PRO A 216 19.13 -29.83 -5.64
N PHE A 217 19.19 -29.41 -4.37
CA PHE A 217 18.80 -28.06 -3.96
C PHE A 217 19.89 -27.29 -3.20
N GLN A 218 19.96 -25.97 -3.42
CA GLN A 218 20.79 -25.03 -2.65
C GLN A 218 20.00 -23.76 -2.32
N PHE A 219 19.98 -23.35 -1.05
CA PHE A 219 19.41 -22.06 -0.62
C PHE A 219 20.50 -21.04 -0.28
N ALA A 220 20.24 -19.76 -0.53
CA ALA A 220 21.07 -18.65 -0.07
C ALA A 220 20.21 -17.51 0.48
N ALA A 221 20.41 -17.19 1.76
CA ALA A 221 19.81 -16.03 2.41
C ALA A 221 20.59 -14.74 2.08
N VAL A 222 19.86 -13.65 1.85
CA VAL A 222 20.37 -12.28 1.77
C VAL A 222 19.53 -11.40 2.69
N GLU A 223 20.10 -11.04 3.84
CA GLU A 223 19.50 -10.17 4.86
C GLU A 223 19.62 -8.70 4.41
N ALA A 224 18.64 -8.23 3.64
CA ALA A 224 18.63 -6.89 3.04
C ALA A 224 17.23 -6.46 2.58
N ARG A 225 17.07 -5.15 2.39
CA ARG A 225 15.87 -4.52 1.82
C ARG A 225 16.10 -4.27 0.33
N LEU A 226 15.10 -4.43 -0.54
CA LEU A 226 15.29 -4.21 -2.00
C LEU A 226 15.75 -2.77 -2.30
N ASP A 227 15.21 -1.79 -1.57
CA ASP A 227 15.59 -0.39 -1.66
C ASP A 227 16.94 -0.05 -1.01
N ASP A 228 17.64 -1.02 -0.40
CA ASP A 228 19.00 -0.87 0.16
C ASP A 228 20.07 -1.70 -0.57
N LEU A 229 19.69 -2.50 -1.58
CA LEU A 229 20.68 -3.16 -2.46
C LEU A 229 21.50 -2.14 -3.25
N ASP A 230 22.80 -2.41 -3.36
CA ASP A 230 23.72 -1.75 -4.29
C ASP A 230 23.64 -2.40 -5.68
N PRO A 231 23.30 -1.66 -6.74
CA PRO A 231 23.31 -2.15 -8.12
C PRO A 231 24.69 -2.64 -8.60
N ASP A 232 25.78 -2.02 -8.17
CA ASP A 232 27.12 -2.37 -8.67
C ASP A 232 27.62 -3.69 -8.06
N ALA A 233 27.34 -3.95 -6.78
CA ALA A 233 27.59 -5.23 -6.13
C ALA A 233 26.54 -6.32 -6.42
N LEU A 234 25.46 -6.03 -7.17
CA LEU A 234 24.25 -6.88 -7.25
C LEU A 234 24.54 -8.34 -7.63
N ARG A 235 25.46 -8.59 -8.58
CA ARG A 235 25.86 -9.95 -9.00
C ARG A 235 26.44 -10.77 -7.84
N HIS A 236 27.27 -10.13 -7.01
CA HIS A 236 27.91 -10.75 -5.85
C HIS A 236 26.91 -10.96 -4.71
N VAL A 237 26.08 -9.96 -4.40
CA VAL A 237 25.07 -10.03 -3.33
C VAL A 237 24.04 -11.13 -3.60
N LEU A 238 23.54 -11.22 -4.84
CA LEU A 238 22.62 -12.30 -5.28
C LEU A 238 23.34 -13.62 -5.61
N ARG A 239 24.67 -13.69 -5.40
CA ARG A 239 25.54 -14.86 -5.60
C ARG A 239 25.40 -15.50 -6.98
N VAL A 240 25.16 -14.71 -8.04
CA VAL A 240 24.87 -15.20 -9.39
C VAL A 240 26.12 -15.84 -10.03
N ARG A 241 26.06 -17.15 -10.24
CA ARG A 241 27.12 -17.95 -10.85
C ARG A 241 27.01 -17.96 -12.38
N SER A 242 28.13 -18.19 -13.07
CA SER A 242 28.14 -18.45 -14.51
C SER A 242 27.77 -19.91 -14.79
N GLY A 243 26.97 -20.16 -15.84
CA GLY A 243 26.54 -21.51 -16.23
C GLY A 243 25.24 -22.00 -15.58
N GLU A 244 24.63 -21.21 -14.69
CA GLU A 244 23.28 -21.45 -14.17
C GLU A 244 22.27 -20.56 -14.92
N ALA A 245 21.11 -21.10 -15.29
CA ALA A 245 20.04 -20.34 -15.95
C ALA A 245 19.25 -19.52 -14.92
N LEU A 246 19.33 -18.19 -15.03
CA LEU A 246 18.81 -17.26 -14.04
C LEU A 246 17.35 -16.85 -14.31
N ALA A 247 16.48 -17.04 -13.31
CA ALA A 247 15.16 -16.44 -13.18
C ALA A 247 15.15 -15.40 -12.04
N ILE A 248 14.37 -14.33 -12.18
CA ILE A 248 14.14 -13.34 -11.13
C ILE A 248 12.63 -13.18 -10.91
N SER A 249 12.19 -13.26 -9.65
CA SER A 249 10.81 -13.03 -9.20
C SER A 249 10.74 -11.74 -8.38
N VAL A 250 9.80 -10.85 -8.70
CA VAL A 250 9.52 -9.65 -7.93
C VAL A 250 8.01 -9.53 -7.72
N VAL A 251 7.54 -9.62 -6.49
CA VAL A 251 6.12 -9.41 -6.13
C VAL A 251 6.01 -8.21 -5.20
N ALA A 252 5.31 -7.16 -5.65
CA ALA A 252 4.96 -5.95 -4.89
C ALA A 252 6.14 -5.33 -4.12
N GLN A 253 7.24 -5.01 -4.82
CA GLN A 253 8.43 -4.37 -4.24
C GLN A 253 9.11 -3.36 -5.18
N LEU A 254 8.93 -3.47 -6.50
CA LEU A 254 9.65 -2.64 -7.47
C LEU A 254 9.25 -1.16 -7.38
N HIS A 255 8.00 -0.88 -6.97
CA HIS A 255 7.52 0.47 -6.68
C HIS A 255 8.34 1.20 -5.60
N ARG A 256 8.93 0.49 -4.63
CA ARG A 256 9.69 1.09 -3.51
C ARG A 256 10.96 1.79 -4.00
N LEU A 257 11.53 1.34 -5.12
CA LEU A 257 12.69 1.98 -5.77
C LEU A 257 12.38 3.37 -6.34
N LEU A 258 11.09 3.72 -6.51
CA LEU A 258 10.65 5.06 -6.93
C LEU A 258 10.70 6.09 -5.79
N ALA A 259 10.93 5.68 -4.54
CA ALA A 259 10.94 6.56 -3.36
C ALA A 259 12.35 7.04 -2.97
N ALA A 260 13.35 6.14 -3.03
CA ALA A 260 14.76 6.47 -2.75
C ALA A 260 15.28 7.66 -3.59
N ALA A 261 14.71 7.82 -4.79
CA ALA A 261 14.59 9.04 -5.58
C ALA A 261 14.81 10.37 -4.84
N ASP A 262 14.02 10.62 -3.79
CA ASP A 262 13.96 11.92 -3.13
C ASP A 262 14.95 12.05 -1.96
N ALA A 263 15.60 10.96 -1.52
CA ALA A 263 16.58 10.99 -0.44
C ALA A 263 17.86 11.77 -0.83
N SER A 264 18.22 11.79 -2.11
CA SER A 264 19.32 12.60 -2.64
C SER A 264 19.00 14.10 -2.69
N ARG A 265 17.71 14.49 -2.58
CA ARG A 265 17.29 15.90 -2.47
C ARG A 265 17.40 16.35 -1.01
N ARG A 266 18.64 16.59 -0.54
CA ARG A 266 18.88 17.19 0.78
C ARG A 266 18.10 18.50 0.92
N HIS A 267 17.62 18.73 2.13
CA HIS A 267 16.66 19.75 2.51
C HIS A 267 17.04 21.16 2.03
N VAL A 268 16.27 21.72 1.09
CA VAL A 268 16.13 23.18 0.98
C VAL A 268 15.04 23.58 1.97
N PRO A 269 15.27 24.49 2.93
CA PRO A 269 14.25 24.96 3.86
C PRO A 269 13.32 25.97 3.18
N GLY A 270 12.53 25.49 2.21
CA GLY A 270 11.55 26.28 1.43
C GLY A 270 10.11 25.80 1.55
N SER A 271 9.84 24.72 2.32
CA SER A 271 8.47 24.37 2.71
C SER A 271 8.04 25.33 3.82
N SER A 272 6.95 26.06 3.62
CA SER A 272 6.47 27.09 4.54
C SER A 272 5.95 26.46 5.84
N CYS A 273 6.84 26.30 6.81
CA CYS A 273 6.48 25.94 8.17
C CYS A 273 5.60 27.03 8.77
N LEU A 274 4.35 26.68 9.11
CA LEU A 274 3.49 27.59 9.85
C LEU A 274 4.03 27.67 11.29
N THR A 275 4.43 28.88 11.70
CA THR A 275 4.76 29.13 13.10
C THR A 275 3.51 28.97 13.97
N PRO A 276 3.63 28.74 15.30
CA PRO A 276 2.47 28.72 16.18
C PRO A 276 1.58 29.97 16.04
N VAL A 277 2.22 31.14 15.83
CA VAL A 277 1.53 32.41 15.54
C VAL A 277 0.73 32.35 14.24
N GLN A 278 1.27 31.77 13.17
CA GLN A 278 0.56 31.64 11.88
C GLN A 278 -0.55 30.59 11.88
N ILE A 279 -0.56 29.67 12.85
CA ILE A 279 -1.71 28.80 13.14
C ILE A 279 -2.78 29.61 13.88
N MET A 280 -2.43 30.21 15.02
CA MET A 280 -3.36 31.00 15.85
C MET A 280 -4.00 32.17 15.06
N ALA A 281 -3.24 32.85 14.21
CA ALA A 281 -3.72 33.97 13.38
C ALA A 281 -4.65 33.55 12.22
N ARG A 282 -4.83 32.24 11.98
CA ARG A 282 -5.82 31.72 11.00
C ARG A 282 -7.10 31.21 11.66
N SER A 283 -7.00 30.76 12.92
CA SER A 283 -8.09 30.11 13.66
C SER A 283 -8.98 31.06 14.48
N SER A 284 -9.02 32.38 14.20
CA SER A 284 -9.80 33.33 15.01
C SER A 284 -10.29 34.57 14.25
N PRO A 285 -11.60 34.85 14.21
CA PRO A 285 -12.14 36.11 13.71
C PRO A 285 -12.03 37.21 14.78
N SER A 286 -11.04 38.10 14.59
CA SER A 286 -10.77 39.36 15.33
C SER A 286 -10.38 39.26 16.82
N SER A 287 -9.79 40.36 17.33
CA SER A 287 -9.63 40.70 18.76
C SER A 287 -8.75 39.80 19.67
N PHE A 288 -7.54 39.44 19.23
CA PHE A 288 -6.40 39.35 20.18
C PHE A 288 -5.04 39.62 19.52
N GLY A 289 -4.81 39.08 18.31
CA GLY A 289 -3.54 39.24 17.58
C GLY A 289 -3.12 40.70 17.40
N GLU A 290 -4.04 41.56 16.93
CA GLU A 290 -3.79 43.00 16.71
C GLU A 290 -3.41 43.75 18.00
N LEU A 291 -3.92 43.34 19.16
CA LEU A 291 -3.56 43.93 20.45
C LEU A 291 -2.12 43.55 20.85
N LEU A 292 -1.74 42.29 20.64
CA LEU A 292 -0.37 41.83 20.91
C LEU A 292 0.65 42.46 19.94
N GLU A 293 0.28 42.58 18.66
CA GLU A 293 1.10 43.21 17.63
C GLU A 293 1.27 44.72 17.90
N ARG A 294 0.21 45.40 18.35
CA ARG A 294 0.26 46.80 18.76
C ARG A 294 1.13 47.01 20.01
N GLU A 295 1.00 46.16 21.03
CA GLU A 295 1.82 46.21 22.24
C GLU A 295 3.32 45.98 21.94
N LEU A 296 3.64 45.01 21.09
CA LEU A 296 5.02 44.74 20.65
C LEU A 296 5.60 45.91 19.84
N ASN A 297 4.84 46.46 18.90
CA ASN A 297 5.25 47.62 18.11
C ASN A 297 5.38 48.91 18.95
N THR A 298 4.64 49.03 20.06
CA THR A 298 4.80 50.15 21.01
C THR A 298 6.04 49.98 21.91
N ARG A 299 6.44 48.75 22.25
CA ARG A 299 7.62 48.49 23.12
C ARG A 299 8.97 48.48 22.40
N LEU A 300 9.01 48.50 21.06
CA LEU A 300 10.25 48.48 20.26
C LEU A 300 10.61 49.82 19.60
N GLN A 301 10.05 50.94 20.07
CA GLN A 301 10.45 52.28 19.62
C GLN A 301 11.78 52.72 20.26
N LEU A 302 12.88 52.35 19.61
CA LEU A 302 14.15 53.08 19.69
C LEU A 302 14.58 53.50 18.27
N SER A 303 15.21 54.69 18.20
CA SER A 303 15.32 55.54 17.00
C SER A 303 15.94 54.88 15.75
N PRO A 304 15.56 55.32 14.53
CA PRO A 304 16.23 54.92 13.30
C PRO A 304 17.51 55.74 13.04
N ASP A 305 18.51 55.11 12.40
CA ASP A 305 19.48 55.82 11.56
C ASP A 305 20.25 54.83 10.65
N ALA A 306 20.06 54.94 9.32
CA ALA A 306 20.91 54.42 8.23
C ALA A 306 20.14 54.41 6.88
N SER A 307 19.98 55.57 6.24
CA SER A 307 19.34 55.69 4.92
C SER A 307 20.35 55.62 3.76
N SER A 308 20.49 54.45 3.14
CA SER A 308 21.02 54.20 1.77
C SER A 308 21.10 52.68 1.55
N ILE A 309 21.02 52.10 0.36
CA ILE A 309 21.14 52.64 -1.00
C ILE A 309 19.87 52.34 -1.82
N VAL A 310 19.47 53.25 -2.71
CA VAL A 310 18.41 53.04 -3.72
C VAL A 310 19.02 53.08 -5.14
N SER A 311 18.42 52.34 -6.07
CA SER A 311 18.70 52.24 -7.53
C SER A 311 19.64 51.09 -7.90
N SER A 312 19.16 50.01 -8.54
CA SER A 312 18.51 50.07 -9.86
C SER A 312 17.92 48.70 -10.26
N LEU A 313 16.92 48.70 -11.15
CA LEU A 313 16.88 47.95 -12.41
C LEU A 313 15.51 48.10 -13.09
N SER A 314 15.50 48.36 -14.39
CA SER A 314 14.28 48.49 -15.22
C SER A 314 13.86 47.12 -15.81
N PRO A 315 12.58 46.93 -16.20
CA PRO A 315 12.06 45.60 -16.48
C PRO A 315 12.33 45.11 -17.90
N GLN A 316 12.92 43.91 -18.04
CA GLN A 316 12.86 43.11 -19.28
C GLN A 316 12.69 41.61 -18.98
N SER A 317 11.64 41.03 -19.55
CA SER A 317 11.47 39.59 -19.81
C SER A 317 12.23 39.21 -21.09
N PRO A 318 12.47 37.90 -21.42
CA PRO A 318 11.85 36.70 -20.86
C PRO A 318 12.81 35.57 -20.44
N ALA A 319 12.35 34.70 -19.52
CA ALA A 319 13.09 33.51 -19.06
C ALA A 319 12.27 32.20 -19.10
N VAL A 320 11.32 32.07 -20.05
CA VAL A 320 10.46 30.88 -20.20
C VAL A 320 11.17 29.78 -21.00
N GLN A 321 12.23 29.18 -20.43
CA GLN A 321 12.83 27.96 -21.01
C GLN A 321 13.67 27.04 -20.09
N GLN A 322 13.99 27.41 -18.84
CA GLN A 322 14.88 26.60 -17.98
C GLN A 322 14.19 25.62 -16.99
N GLN A 323 12.85 25.55 -16.94
CA GLN A 323 12.16 24.68 -15.97
C GLN A 323 12.12 23.17 -16.33
N GLN A 324 12.51 22.76 -17.54
CA GLN A 324 12.43 21.34 -17.94
C GLN A 324 13.59 20.45 -17.46
N GLN A 325 14.64 20.99 -16.82
CA GLN A 325 15.86 20.22 -16.53
C GLN A 325 16.06 19.75 -15.07
N GLN A 326 15.07 19.93 -14.18
CA GLN A 326 15.18 19.59 -12.74
C GLN A 326 14.40 18.33 -12.27
N GLN A 327 13.86 17.53 -13.19
CA GLN A 327 13.06 16.32 -12.85
C GLN A 327 13.91 15.06 -12.50
N ARG A 328 15.24 15.16 -12.42
CA ARG A 328 16.13 14.02 -12.75
C ARG A 328 16.63 13.02 -11.68
N PRO A 329 16.38 13.12 -10.35
CA PRO A 329 16.91 12.12 -9.42
C PRO A 329 16.06 10.84 -9.35
N ALA A 330 14.74 10.92 -9.62
CA ALA A 330 13.81 9.83 -9.31
C ALA A 330 13.93 8.59 -10.21
N ALA A 331 14.36 8.76 -11.46
CA ALA A 331 14.60 7.64 -12.36
C ALA A 331 15.92 6.91 -12.08
N ALA A 332 16.82 7.49 -11.27
CA ALA A 332 18.21 7.03 -11.17
C ALA A 332 18.34 5.66 -10.46
N LYS A 333 17.77 5.48 -9.25
CA LYS A 333 17.96 4.21 -8.52
C LYS A 333 17.27 3.03 -9.21
N LEU A 334 16.01 3.20 -9.63
CA LEU A 334 15.32 2.16 -10.41
C LEU A 334 16.01 1.89 -11.75
N GLY A 335 16.47 2.92 -12.47
CA GLY A 335 17.18 2.77 -13.73
C GLY A 335 18.50 2.00 -13.57
N SER A 336 19.32 2.37 -12.59
CA SER A 336 20.57 1.67 -12.25
C SER A 336 20.31 0.23 -11.80
N PHE A 337 19.30 -0.01 -10.96
CA PHE A 337 18.89 -1.36 -10.56
C PHE A 337 18.47 -2.23 -11.76
N LEU A 338 17.63 -1.71 -12.67
CA LEU A 338 17.21 -2.44 -13.87
C LEU A 338 18.36 -2.66 -14.86
N GLN A 339 19.32 -1.73 -14.95
CA GLN A 339 20.56 -1.91 -15.73
C GLN A 339 21.45 -3.00 -15.12
N ALA A 340 21.60 -3.04 -13.79
CA ALA A 340 22.32 -4.10 -13.10
C ALA A 340 21.64 -5.46 -13.29
N VAL A 341 20.31 -5.53 -13.17
CA VAL A 341 19.51 -6.73 -13.48
C VAL A 341 19.70 -7.18 -14.94
N ARG A 342 19.67 -6.26 -15.91
CA ARG A 342 20.00 -6.57 -17.31
C ARG A 342 21.41 -7.14 -17.45
N ALA A 343 22.39 -6.63 -16.70
CA ALA A 343 23.77 -7.11 -16.69
C ALA A 343 23.96 -8.49 -15.99
N LEU A 344 23.02 -8.94 -15.16
CA LEU A 344 22.97 -10.34 -14.70
C LEU A 344 22.60 -11.32 -15.83
N SER A 345 22.04 -10.81 -16.93
CA SER A 345 21.53 -11.57 -18.08
C SER A 345 20.50 -12.67 -17.72
N PRO A 346 19.43 -12.36 -16.95
CA PRO A 346 18.39 -13.33 -16.61
C PRO A 346 17.70 -13.89 -17.87
N LYS A 347 17.42 -15.19 -17.90
CA LYS A 347 16.62 -15.83 -18.94
C LYS A 347 15.16 -15.36 -18.87
N ILE A 348 14.67 -15.07 -17.66
CA ILE A 348 13.40 -14.40 -17.40
C ILE A 348 13.44 -13.58 -16.10
N MET A 349 12.77 -12.44 -16.09
CA MET A 349 12.39 -11.67 -14.91
C MET A 349 10.87 -11.53 -14.93
N VAL A 350 10.17 -12.01 -13.90
CA VAL A 350 8.70 -11.87 -13.80
C VAL A 350 8.37 -10.92 -12.65
N VAL A 351 7.51 -9.95 -12.94
CA VAL A 351 7.14 -8.86 -12.04
C VAL A 351 5.62 -8.85 -11.86
N ALA A 352 5.18 -8.93 -10.61
CA ALA A 352 3.79 -8.76 -10.19
C ALA A 352 3.67 -7.51 -9.31
N GLU A 353 2.89 -6.52 -9.71
CA GLU A 353 2.76 -5.23 -9.00
C GLU A 353 1.29 -4.80 -8.87
N PRO A 354 0.93 -3.97 -7.86
CA PRO A 354 -0.38 -3.36 -7.76
C PRO A 354 -0.72 -2.46 -8.96
N GLU A 355 -1.87 -2.68 -9.59
CA GLU A 355 -2.29 -1.99 -10.82
C GLU A 355 -3.02 -0.67 -10.50
N ALA A 356 -2.29 0.29 -9.92
CA ALA A 356 -2.79 1.60 -9.53
C ALA A 356 -1.75 2.70 -9.78
N ASN A 357 -2.18 3.94 -9.99
CA ASN A 357 -1.34 5.11 -10.22
C ASN A 357 -1.13 5.96 -8.94
N HIS A 358 -0.76 5.32 -7.83
CA HIS A 358 -0.48 6.00 -6.56
C HIS A 358 0.76 6.93 -6.60
N ASN A 359 1.57 6.89 -7.68
CA ASN A 359 2.69 7.81 -7.87
C ASN A 359 2.34 9.12 -8.61
N ALA A 360 1.05 9.43 -8.81
CA ALA A 360 0.59 10.69 -9.40
C ALA A 360 1.18 11.94 -8.69
N ALA A 361 1.32 13.06 -9.41
CA ALA A 361 2.00 14.26 -8.91
C ALA A 361 1.10 15.11 -8.02
N ALA A 362 -0.16 15.35 -8.42
CA ALA A 362 -1.12 16.07 -7.61
C ALA A 362 -1.58 15.21 -6.41
N PHE A 363 -1.87 15.85 -5.28
CA PHE A 363 -2.36 15.14 -4.10
C PHE A 363 -3.75 14.53 -4.32
N MET A 364 -4.67 15.28 -4.94
CA MET A 364 -6.04 14.79 -5.18
C MET A 364 -6.07 13.59 -6.12
N GLU A 365 -5.24 13.56 -7.17
CA GLU A 365 -5.08 12.39 -8.06
C GLU A 365 -4.65 11.13 -7.28
N ARG A 366 -3.68 11.26 -6.36
CA ARG A 366 -3.26 10.14 -5.49
C ARG A 366 -4.38 9.70 -4.55
N PHE A 367 -5.10 10.65 -3.98
CA PHE A 367 -6.19 10.40 -3.04
C PHE A 367 -7.37 9.68 -3.71
N GLU A 368 -7.80 10.15 -4.89
CA GLU A 368 -8.91 9.58 -5.67
C GLU A 368 -8.58 8.16 -6.16
N GLU A 369 -7.41 7.97 -6.79
CA GLU A 369 -6.96 6.64 -7.24
C GLU A 369 -6.85 5.68 -6.05
N ALA A 370 -6.30 6.13 -4.91
CA ALA A 370 -6.21 5.31 -3.69
C ALA A 370 -7.58 4.97 -3.10
N LEU A 371 -8.48 5.94 -2.94
CA LEU A 371 -9.82 5.71 -2.40
C LEU A 371 -10.57 4.68 -3.25
N ASN A 372 -10.48 4.82 -4.57
CA ASN A 372 -11.02 3.86 -5.53
C ASN A 372 -10.35 2.48 -5.39
N TYR A 373 -9.01 2.40 -5.43
CA TYR A 373 -8.24 1.15 -5.33
C TYR A 373 -8.54 0.38 -4.02
N TYR A 374 -8.41 1.04 -2.87
CA TYR A 374 -8.61 0.41 -1.57
C TYR A 374 -10.07 0.09 -1.27
N ALA A 375 -11.05 0.84 -1.81
CA ALA A 375 -12.46 0.43 -1.73
C ALA A 375 -12.68 -0.99 -2.29
N SER A 376 -12.02 -1.33 -3.40
CA SER A 376 -12.09 -2.68 -3.98
C SER A 376 -11.40 -3.74 -3.13
N LEU A 377 -10.24 -3.44 -2.51
CA LEU A 377 -9.60 -4.39 -1.58
C LEU A 377 -10.40 -4.61 -0.29
N PHE A 378 -11.05 -3.57 0.23
CA PHE A 378 -11.97 -3.69 1.37
C PHE A 378 -13.22 -4.51 1.02
N ASP A 379 -13.76 -4.37 -0.19
CA ASP A 379 -14.87 -5.19 -0.70
C ASP A 379 -14.45 -6.67 -0.92
N CYS A 380 -13.28 -6.93 -1.50
CA CYS A 380 -12.67 -8.26 -1.55
C CYS A 380 -12.57 -8.93 -0.17
N LEU A 381 -12.14 -8.17 0.84
CA LEU A 381 -12.01 -8.64 2.23
C LEU A 381 -13.37 -8.87 2.91
N GLU A 382 -14.36 -8.03 2.68
CA GLU A 382 -15.73 -8.24 3.18
C GLU A 382 -16.31 -9.52 2.57
N ARG A 383 -16.22 -9.68 1.25
CA ARG A 383 -16.65 -10.88 0.52
C ARG A 383 -16.00 -12.15 1.07
N ALA A 384 -14.69 -12.12 1.30
CA ALA A 384 -13.93 -13.25 1.84
C ALA A 384 -14.38 -13.60 3.26
N SER A 385 -14.51 -12.61 4.15
CA SER A 385 -14.96 -12.82 5.53
C SER A 385 -16.42 -13.31 5.64
N SER A 386 -17.23 -13.06 4.60
CA SER A 386 -18.63 -13.49 4.49
C SER A 386 -18.83 -14.84 3.77
N SER A 387 -17.81 -15.37 3.09
CA SER A 387 -17.96 -16.60 2.28
C SER A 387 -17.73 -17.90 3.07
N SER A 388 -17.07 -17.82 4.22
CA SER A 388 -16.33 -18.92 4.83
C SER A 388 -17.08 -19.71 5.92
N SER A 389 -18.31 -20.10 5.58
CA SER A 389 -19.12 -21.14 6.26
C SER A 389 -19.62 -20.80 7.70
N PRO A 390 -20.12 -21.72 8.55
CA PRO A 390 -21.29 -21.44 9.39
C PRO A 390 -20.96 -20.61 10.63
N ALA A 391 -21.99 -20.17 11.36
CA ALA A 391 -21.94 -19.19 12.46
C ALA A 391 -20.72 -19.26 13.41
N ALA A 392 -20.24 -20.46 13.77
CA ALA A 392 -19.05 -20.65 14.61
C ALA A 392 -17.74 -20.08 14.01
N GLY A 393 -17.62 -19.95 12.69
CA GLY A 393 -16.43 -19.44 12.02
C GLY A 393 -16.39 -17.91 11.84
N GLN A 394 -17.53 -17.23 11.86
CA GLN A 394 -17.63 -15.82 11.44
C GLN A 394 -16.82 -14.86 12.33
N GLY A 395 -16.75 -15.12 13.64
CA GLY A 395 -15.96 -14.31 14.57
C GLY A 395 -14.46 -14.32 14.25
N ARG A 396 -13.94 -15.49 13.84
CA ARG A 396 -12.53 -15.64 13.42
C ARG A 396 -12.24 -14.82 12.16
N TRP A 397 -13.04 -15.00 11.11
CA TRP A 397 -12.78 -14.32 9.83
C TRP A 397 -12.96 -12.80 9.92
N ARG A 398 -13.87 -12.29 10.75
CA ARG A 398 -13.97 -10.85 11.05
C ARG A 398 -12.74 -10.32 11.79
N ALA A 399 -12.18 -11.07 12.74
CA ALA A 399 -10.96 -10.68 13.45
C ALA A 399 -9.71 -10.74 12.53
N GLU A 400 -9.65 -11.70 11.60
CA GLU A 400 -8.62 -11.76 10.56
C GLU A 400 -8.74 -10.60 9.57
N ARG A 401 -9.96 -10.30 9.08
CA ARG A 401 -10.29 -9.14 8.23
C ARG A 401 -9.85 -7.83 8.88
N ALA A 402 -10.31 -7.55 10.10
CA ALA A 402 -9.98 -6.34 10.84
C ALA A 402 -8.47 -6.18 11.09
N ARG A 403 -7.73 -7.30 11.25
CA ARG A 403 -6.26 -7.27 11.37
C ARG A 403 -5.57 -6.86 10.07
N VAL A 404 -6.07 -7.30 8.91
CA VAL A 404 -5.56 -6.87 7.59
C VAL A 404 -5.90 -5.40 7.33
N GLU A 405 -7.14 -5.00 7.61
CA GLU A 405 -7.63 -3.62 7.44
C GLU A 405 -6.80 -2.65 8.32
N ARG A 406 -6.54 -3.00 9.59
CA ARG A 406 -5.81 -2.16 10.56
C ARG A 406 -4.29 -2.15 10.40
N LEU A 407 -3.65 -3.27 10.05
CA LEU A 407 -2.18 -3.43 10.08
C LEU A 407 -1.50 -3.49 8.71
N VAL A 408 -2.25 -3.70 7.63
CA VAL A 408 -1.71 -3.72 6.26
C VAL A 408 -2.29 -2.56 5.45
N LEU A 409 -3.58 -2.59 5.13
CA LEU A 409 -4.18 -1.61 4.22
C LEU A 409 -4.13 -0.17 4.78
N ARG A 410 -4.27 0.01 6.11
CA ARG A 410 -4.09 1.32 6.75
C ARG A 410 -2.69 1.91 6.53
N GLU A 411 -1.65 1.10 6.67
CA GLU A 411 -0.27 1.56 6.51
C GLU A 411 0.07 1.82 5.03
N GLU A 412 -0.49 1.05 4.10
CA GLU A 412 -0.40 1.33 2.66
C GLU A 412 -1.10 2.65 2.30
N VAL A 413 -2.33 2.87 2.74
CA VAL A 413 -3.07 4.14 2.53
C VAL A 413 -2.33 5.31 3.16
N CYS A 414 -1.80 5.18 4.38
CA CYS A 414 -0.95 6.20 5.00
C CYS A 414 0.33 6.46 4.18
N GLY A 415 0.91 5.41 3.59
CA GLY A 415 2.03 5.50 2.67
C GLY A 415 1.74 6.36 1.43
N VAL A 416 0.57 6.17 0.80
CA VAL A 416 0.16 6.93 -0.41
C VAL A 416 -0.30 8.35 -0.06
N VAL A 417 -1.14 8.49 0.97
CA VAL A 417 -1.88 9.72 1.29
C VAL A 417 -1.10 10.62 2.26
N ALA A 418 -0.54 10.09 3.35
CA ALA A 418 0.02 10.91 4.43
C ALA A 418 1.50 11.28 4.24
N ARG A 419 2.32 10.33 3.75
CA ARG A 419 3.77 10.49 3.55
C ARG A 419 4.08 11.24 2.24
N GLU A 420 5.27 11.80 2.13
CA GLU A 420 5.79 12.39 0.88
C GLU A 420 7.30 12.14 0.74
N GLY A 421 7.88 12.50 -0.41
CA GLY A 421 9.33 12.37 -0.66
C GLY A 421 9.82 10.94 -0.46
N ALA A 422 10.96 10.76 0.20
CA ALA A 422 11.56 9.45 0.44
C ALA A 422 10.75 8.56 1.41
N GLU A 423 9.88 9.14 2.25
CA GLU A 423 9.04 8.38 3.19
C GLU A 423 7.83 7.74 2.49
N ARG A 424 7.36 8.32 1.38
CA ARG A 424 6.32 7.72 0.53
C ARG A 424 6.92 6.59 -0.31
N LYS A 425 6.96 5.38 0.26
CA LYS A 425 7.38 4.15 -0.44
C LYS A 425 6.29 3.59 -1.38
N GLU A 426 5.03 3.73 -1.00
CA GLU A 426 3.86 3.25 -1.74
C GLU A 426 3.61 4.11 -2.99
N ARG A 427 4.33 3.77 -4.06
CA ARG A 427 4.39 4.51 -5.33
C ARG A 427 3.97 3.63 -6.50
N HIS A 428 2.83 2.98 -6.36
CA HIS A 428 2.28 2.13 -7.42
C HIS A 428 2.15 2.92 -8.74
N GLU A 429 2.48 2.24 -9.82
CA GLU A 429 2.29 2.70 -11.19
C GLU A 429 1.67 1.55 -11.99
N ARG A 430 0.85 1.88 -12.99
CA ARG A 430 0.14 0.90 -13.83
C ARG A 430 1.08 0.18 -14.79
N LEU A 431 0.71 -1.00 -15.30
CA LEU A 431 1.54 -1.84 -16.20
C LEU A 431 2.11 -1.04 -17.39
N ALA A 432 1.34 -0.11 -17.94
CA ALA A 432 1.79 0.74 -19.05
C ALA A 432 2.94 1.69 -18.68
N GLN A 433 3.06 2.10 -17.42
CA GLN A 433 4.19 2.88 -16.90
C GLN A 433 5.40 1.97 -16.65
N TRP A 434 5.19 0.79 -16.04
CA TRP A 434 6.24 -0.21 -15.85
C TRP A 434 6.87 -0.67 -17.17
N GLY A 435 6.07 -0.92 -18.20
CA GLY A 435 6.57 -1.31 -19.52
C GLY A 435 7.56 -0.30 -20.10
N ARG A 436 7.22 0.99 -20.08
CA ARG A 436 8.13 2.05 -20.54
C ARG A 436 9.44 2.13 -19.73
N ARG A 437 9.40 1.80 -18.43
CA ARG A 437 10.59 1.77 -17.56
C ARG A 437 11.48 0.55 -17.86
N MET A 438 10.90 -0.60 -18.12
CA MET A 438 11.61 -1.83 -18.53
C MET A 438 12.24 -1.65 -19.91
N GLU A 439 11.47 -1.17 -20.88
CA GLU A 439 11.93 -0.86 -22.24
C GLU A 439 13.09 0.15 -22.23
N ALA A 440 12.99 1.23 -21.44
CA ALA A 440 14.05 2.22 -21.28
C ALA A 440 15.32 1.68 -20.57
N ALA A 441 15.20 0.60 -19.78
CA ALA A 441 16.35 -0.12 -19.21
C ALA A 441 16.95 -1.17 -20.17
N GLY A 442 16.41 -1.32 -21.38
CA GLY A 442 16.83 -2.33 -22.34
C GLY A 442 16.34 -3.74 -22.00
N MET A 443 15.20 -3.87 -21.33
CA MET A 443 14.46 -5.13 -21.20
C MET A 443 13.38 -5.20 -22.28
N GLU A 444 13.19 -6.37 -22.89
CA GLU A 444 12.06 -6.65 -23.79
C GLU A 444 11.04 -7.54 -23.07
N LYS A 445 9.75 -7.34 -23.40
CA LYS A 445 8.65 -8.09 -22.78
C LYS A 445 8.60 -9.52 -23.33
N VAL A 446 8.29 -10.47 -22.47
CA VAL A 446 8.02 -11.86 -22.80
C VAL A 446 6.52 -12.10 -22.62
N GLY A 447 5.85 -12.59 -23.67
CA GLY A 447 4.41 -12.86 -23.61
C GLY A 447 4.10 -14.02 -22.67
N MET A 448 3.23 -13.80 -21.68
CA MET A 448 2.81 -14.85 -20.75
C MET A 448 1.79 -15.81 -21.40
N SER A 449 1.97 -17.11 -21.22
CA SER A 449 1.23 -18.11 -22.00
C SER A 449 -0.24 -18.27 -21.60
N TYR A 450 -1.05 -18.75 -22.55
CA TYR A 450 -2.43 -19.14 -22.30
C TYR A 450 -2.54 -20.29 -21.28
N GLY A 451 -1.50 -21.13 -21.14
CA GLY A 451 -1.42 -22.18 -20.13
C GLY A 451 -1.48 -21.60 -18.71
N GLY A 452 -0.60 -20.65 -18.42
CA GLY A 452 -0.55 -19.98 -17.12
C GLY A 452 -1.85 -19.25 -16.76
N MET A 453 -2.51 -18.59 -17.71
CA MET A 453 -3.83 -18.00 -17.48
C MET A 453 -4.88 -19.06 -17.16
N MET A 454 -4.90 -20.18 -17.89
CA MET A 454 -5.89 -21.24 -17.66
C MET A 454 -5.68 -21.98 -16.35
N GLU A 455 -4.45 -22.12 -15.86
CA GLU A 455 -4.17 -22.60 -14.51
C GLU A 455 -4.60 -21.61 -13.43
N ALA A 456 -4.33 -20.31 -13.61
CA ALA A 456 -4.79 -19.26 -12.71
C ALA A 456 -6.33 -19.19 -12.61
N ARG A 457 -7.03 -19.35 -13.74
CA ARG A 457 -8.50 -19.43 -13.78
C ARG A 457 -9.05 -20.69 -13.11
N LYS A 458 -8.41 -21.86 -13.30
CA LYS A 458 -8.76 -23.09 -12.58
C LYS A 458 -8.59 -22.94 -11.07
N LEU A 459 -7.57 -22.21 -10.60
CA LEU A 459 -7.35 -21.94 -9.17
C LEU A 459 -8.46 -21.06 -8.57
N LEU A 460 -8.91 -20.02 -9.27
CA LEU A 460 -10.08 -19.23 -8.84
C LEU A 460 -11.35 -20.10 -8.73
N GLN A 461 -11.57 -20.98 -9.71
CA GLN A 461 -12.72 -21.89 -9.74
C GLN A 461 -12.68 -22.93 -8.60
N SER A 462 -11.54 -23.57 -8.35
CA SER A 462 -11.41 -24.61 -7.31
C SER A 462 -11.52 -24.08 -5.89
N LEU A 463 -11.17 -22.80 -5.67
CA LEU A 463 -11.29 -22.12 -4.37
C LEU A 463 -12.64 -21.40 -4.18
N GLY A 464 -13.58 -21.50 -5.13
CA GLY A 464 -14.89 -20.86 -5.02
C GLY A 464 -14.86 -19.33 -5.06
N TRP A 465 -13.77 -18.75 -5.58
CA TRP A 465 -13.48 -17.32 -5.55
C TRP A 465 -14.23 -16.53 -6.63
N GLY A 466 -15.56 -16.58 -6.56
CA GLY A 466 -16.46 -15.80 -7.41
C GLY A 466 -16.39 -14.29 -7.15
N GLY A 467 -16.38 -13.50 -8.24
CA GLY A 467 -16.17 -12.05 -8.26
C GLY A 467 -14.76 -11.66 -8.72
N TYR A 468 -13.79 -12.55 -8.57
CA TYR A 468 -12.44 -12.41 -9.13
C TYR A 468 -12.34 -12.96 -10.56
N ASP A 469 -11.40 -12.43 -11.35
CA ASP A 469 -11.10 -12.91 -12.71
C ASP A 469 -9.59 -12.73 -13.04
N VAL A 470 -9.12 -13.46 -14.05
CA VAL A 470 -7.80 -13.29 -14.67
C VAL A 470 -8.00 -13.00 -16.14
N VAL A 471 -7.53 -11.85 -16.61
CA VAL A 471 -7.61 -11.42 -18.02
C VAL A 471 -6.24 -11.07 -18.57
N HIS A 472 -6.05 -11.17 -19.89
CA HIS A 472 -4.85 -10.64 -20.54
C HIS A 472 -4.93 -9.11 -20.69
N ASP A 473 -3.77 -8.47 -20.92
CA ASP A 473 -3.73 -7.18 -21.58
C ASP A 473 -4.17 -7.25 -23.05
N ALA A 474 -4.36 -6.09 -23.68
CA ALA A 474 -4.86 -5.99 -25.07
C ALA A 474 -3.90 -6.57 -26.14
N ARG A 475 -2.71 -7.06 -25.76
CA ARG A 475 -1.75 -7.71 -26.65
C ARG A 475 -1.56 -9.21 -26.35
N GLY A 476 -2.21 -9.73 -25.30
CA GLY A 476 -2.03 -11.11 -24.85
C GLY A 476 -0.74 -11.36 -24.05
N GLU A 477 0.04 -10.32 -23.74
CA GLU A 477 1.43 -10.46 -23.31
C GLU A 477 1.61 -10.48 -21.78
N ALA A 478 0.64 -9.99 -21.03
CA ALA A 478 0.66 -9.87 -19.58
C ALA A 478 -0.74 -10.18 -19.00
N PHE A 479 -0.81 -10.45 -17.70
CA PHE A 479 -2.07 -10.72 -17.00
C PHE A 479 -2.48 -9.56 -16.09
N PHE A 480 -3.78 -9.39 -15.91
CA PHE A 480 -4.39 -8.63 -14.83
C PHE A 480 -5.21 -9.56 -13.94
N PHE A 481 -5.06 -9.42 -12.63
CA PHE A 481 -5.93 -10.03 -11.63
C PHE A 481 -6.96 -8.99 -11.20
N CYS A 482 -8.23 -9.32 -11.39
CA CYS A 482 -9.33 -8.38 -11.30
C CYS A 482 -10.30 -8.72 -10.17
N TRP A 483 -10.96 -7.69 -9.65
CA TRP A 483 -12.17 -7.78 -8.84
C TRP A 483 -13.31 -7.09 -9.59
N HIS A 484 -14.41 -7.78 -9.87
CA HIS A 484 -15.52 -7.30 -10.69
C HIS A 484 -15.07 -6.56 -11.98
N ARG A 485 -14.15 -7.18 -12.73
CA ARG A 485 -13.46 -6.67 -13.95
C ARG A 485 -12.46 -5.53 -13.74
N LYS A 486 -12.39 -4.88 -12.59
CA LYS A 486 -11.37 -3.86 -12.29
C LYS A 486 -10.03 -4.53 -11.97
N PRO A 487 -8.94 -4.22 -12.71
CA PRO A 487 -7.60 -4.68 -12.34
C PRO A 487 -7.18 -4.18 -10.96
N LEU A 488 -6.55 -5.05 -10.17
CA LEU A 488 -5.91 -4.69 -8.89
C LEU A 488 -4.44 -5.09 -8.84
N TYR A 489 -4.03 -6.12 -9.58
CA TYR A 489 -2.63 -6.47 -9.80
C TYR A 489 -2.39 -6.75 -11.27
N SER A 490 -1.19 -6.44 -11.76
CA SER A 490 -0.70 -6.88 -13.07
C SER A 490 0.51 -7.80 -12.90
N VAL A 491 0.67 -8.76 -13.81
CA VAL A 491 1.83 -9.65 -13.88
C VAL A 491 2.39 -9.63 -15.29
N SER A 492 3.70 -9.47 -15.40
CA SER A 492 4.40 -9.36 -16.69
C SER A 492 5.78 -10.01 -16.64
N ALA A 493 6.17 -10.65 -17.75
CA ALA A 493 7.49 -11.25 -17.91
C ALA A 493 8.39 -10.41 -18.83
N TRP A 494 9.69 -10.43 -18.56
CA TRP A 494 10.72 -9.60 -19.17
C TRP A 494 12.02 -10.38 -19.35
N ARG A 495 12.84 -9.99 -20.32
CA ARG A 495 14.22 -10.49 -20.49
C ARG A 495 15.13 -9.38 -21.04
N PRO A 496 16.46 -9.48 -20.95
CA PRO A 496 17.38 -8.55 -21.60
C PRO A 496 17.09 -8.47 -23.10
N ALA A 497 16.86 -7.26 -23.62
CA ALA A 497 16.66 -7.06 -25.05
C ALA A 497 17.91 -7.47 -25.83
N ALA A 498 17.72 -8.26 -26.89
CA ALA A 498 18.83 -8.79 -27.68
C ALA A 498 19.64 -7.65 -28.33
N CYS A 499 20.97 -7.70 -28.18
CA CYS A 499 21.86 -6.70 -28.78
C CYS A 499 21.77 -6.74 -30.31
N ARG A 500 21.02 -5.80 -30.88
CA ARG A 500 20.92 -5.55 -32.34
C ARG A 500 22.26 -5.04 -32.88
N HIS A 501 23.23 -5.95 -33.01
CA HIS A 501 24.42 -5.74 -33.81
C HIS A 501 23.95 -5.41 -35.23
N GLY A 502 24.26 -4.21 -35.69
CA GLY A 502 23.75 -3.70 -36.95
C GLY A 502 24.20 -4.58 -38.11
N ARG A 503 23.26 -5.19 -38.82
CA ARG A 503 23.51 -5.71 -40.17
C ARG A 503 23.68 -4.53 -41.13
N LEU A 504 24.83 -3.86 -41.03
CA LEU A 504 25.48 -3.26 -42.20
C LEU A 504 26.09 -4.41 -43.02
N ALA A 505 25.20 -5.27 -43.53
CA ALA A 505 25.53 -6.20 -44.59
C ALA A 505 25.42 -5.41 -45.90
N GLY A 506 26.51 -5.36 -46.67
CA GLY A 506 26.61 -4.48 -47.82
C GLY A 506 25.69 -4.85 -48.97
N ALA A 507 25.22 -3.80 -49.65
CA ALA A 507 24.75 -3.78 -51.02
C ALA A 507 25.21 -2.44 -51.62
#